data_AF-A0A7S3C337-F1
#
_entry.id   AF-A0A7S3C337-F1
#
_cell.length_a   1.000
_cell.length_b   1.000
_cell.length_c   1.000
_cell.angle_alpha   90.00
_cell.angle_beta   90.00
_cell.angle_gamma   90.00
#
_symmetry.space_group_name_H-M   'P 1'
#
loop_
_entity.id
_entity.type
_entity.pdbx_description
1 polymer ?
#
loop_
_entity_poly.entity_id
_entity_poly.type
_entity_poly.pdbx_seq_one_letter_code
_entity_poly.pdbx_strand_id
1 'polypeptide(L)'
;QAPMLHPMELLPLSGALSMGAIALAAAGAAAGVAPQAPSAPAATPSDLGATALSTTGWIGVYYAFLFLQSYTANRAWLAAARESKRKGERPKPLSAFKYGSAGGEAQLAADRTVGNMLEQGLPFLSALWAHACLLDARRAATLGWVYVATRVLYPAVFNPRRLNIFLSTLPGYGVICALLL
;
A
#
# COMPACT_ATOMS: atom_id res chain seq x y z
N GLN A 1 9.08 14.88 -27.73
CA GLN A 1 8.29 14.43 -26.56
C GLN A 1 8.44 12.92 -26.49
N ALA A 2 9.03 12.39 -25.42
CA ALA A 2 9.13 10.93 -25.26
C ALA A 2 7.72 10.37 -24.96
N PRO A 3 7.33 9.20 -25.51
CA PRO A 3 6.03 8.63 -25.24
C PRO A 3 5.85 8.40 -23.74
N MET A 4 4.71 8.84 -23.19
CA MET A 4 4.25 8.44 -21.86
C MET A 4 4.10 6.93 -21.85
N LEU A 5 5.06 6.21 -21.25
CA LEU A 5 4.84 4.81 -20.92
C LEU A 5 3.75 4.78 -19.83
N HIS A 6 2.66 4.08 -20.12
CA HIS A 6 1.54 3.93 -19.18
C HIS A 6 2.08 3.24 -17.91
N PRO A 7 1.63 3.61 -16.69
CA PRO A 7 2.12 2.99 -15.44
C PRO A 7 2.05 1.45 -15.43
N MET A 8 1.17 0.87 -16.26
CA MET A 8 1.04 -0.59 -16.44
C MET A 8 2.16 -1.24 -17.27
N GLU A 9 2.96 -0.50 -18.03
CA GLU A 9 4.11 -1.04 -18.77
C GLU A 9 5.37 -1.18 -17.88
N LEU A 10 5.34 -0.61 -16.67
CA LEU A 10 6.39 -0.73 -15.66
C LEU A 10 6.23 -1.99 -14.77
N LEU A 11 5.29 -2.88 -15.10
CA LEU A 11 4.69 -3.82 -14.17
C LEU A 11 4.99 -5.33 -14.34
N PRO A 12 6.04 -5.85 -15.03
CA PRO A 12 6.20 -7.31 -15.08
C PRO A 12 6.71 -7.91 -13.76
N LEU A 13 7.41 -7.15 -12.90
CA LEU A 13 7.97 -7.66 -11.63
C LEU A 13 7.33 -7.03 -10.38
N SER A 14 7.04 -5.73 -10.40
CA SER A 14 6.22 -5.10 -9.35
C SER A 14 4.77 -5.58 -9.41
N GLY A 15 4.27 -5.90 -10.60
CA GLY A 15 2.96 -6.50 -10.83
C GLY A 15 2.79 -7.88 -10.21
N ALA A 16 3.81 -8.76 -10.29
CA ALA A 16 3.73 -10.09 -9.69
C ALA A 16 3.65 -10.03 -8.14
N LEU A 17 4.43 -9.14 -7.51
CA LEU A 17 4.40 -8.93 -6.06
C LEU A 17 3.13 -8.22 -5.59
N SER A 18 2.63 -7.24 -6.36
CA SER A 18 1.37 -6.57 -6.06
C SER A 18 0.16 -7.47 -6.32
N MET A 19 0.14 -8.29 -7.37
CA MET A 19 -0.91 -9.29 -7.62
C MET A 19 -0.95 -10.38 -6.55
N GLY A 20 0.22 -10.80 -6.03
CA GLY A 20 0.29 -11.71 -4.87
C GLY A 20 -0.31 -11.08 -3.61
N ALA A 21 -0.02 -9.81 -3.34
CA ALA A 21 -0.63 -9.07 -2.23
C ALA A 21 -2.14 -8.81 -2.43
N ILE A 22 -2.59 -8.54 -3.67
CA ILE A 22 -4.02 -8.41 -4.02
C ILE A 22 -4.71 -9.74 -3.76
N ALA A 23 -4.15 -10.86 -4.21
CA ALA A 23 -4.74 -12.18 -4.04
C ALA A 23 -4.81 -12.59 -2.55
N LEU A 24 -3.76 -12.30 -1.77
CA LEU A 24 -3.74 -12.59 -0.33
C LEU A 24 -4.77 -11.74 0.43
N ALA A 25 -4.87 -10.46 0.08
CA ALA A 25 -5.80 -9.54 0.73
C ALA A 25 -7.26 -9.79 0.32
N ALA A 26 -7.51 -10.15 -0.95
CA ALA A 26 -8.82 -10.58 -1.43
C ALA A 26 -9.25 -11.91 -0.80
N ALA A 27 -8.34 -12.87 -0.64
CA ALA A 27 -8.61 -14.13 0.05
C ALA A 27 -8.90 -13.90 1.54
N GLY A 28 -8.15 -13.03 2.22
CA GLY A 28 -8.40 -12.64 3.61
C GLY A 28 -9.74 -11.92 3.80
N ALA A 29 -10.10 -11.01 2.88
CA ALA A 29 -11.38 -10.32 2.91
C ALA A 29 -12.56 -11.27 2.64
N ALA A 30 -12.43 -12.19 1.66
CA ALA A 30 -13.47 -13.18 1.36
C ALA A 30 -13.70 -14.17 2.51
N ALA A 31 -12.64 -14.58 3.22
CA ALA A 31 -12.74 -15.40 4.41
C ALA A 31 -13.45 -14.67 5.59
N GLY A 32 -13.43 -13.34 5.59
CA GLY A 32 -14.01 -12.49 6.63
C GLY A 32 -15.51 -12.21 6.50
N VAL A 33 -16.11 -12.39 5.33
CA VAL A 33 -17.53 -12.05 5.05
C VAL A 33 -18.50 -13.15 5.50
N ALA A 34 -18.02 -14.35 5.83
CA ALA A 34 -18.87 -15.41 6.34
C ALA A 34 -19.50 -14.99 7.71
N PRO A 35 -20.78 -15.28 7.98
CA PRO A 35 -21.39 -14.99 9.27
C PRO A 35 -20.60 -15.67 10.39
N GLN A 36 -20.02 -14.86 11.28
CA GLN A 36 -19.14 -15.34 12.33
C GLN A 36 -19.92 -15.49 13.64
N ALA A 37 -19.66 -16.57 14.36
CA ALA A 37 -20.25 -16.82 15.67
C ALA A 37 -19.78 -15.79 16.71
N PRO A 38 -20.51 -15.67 17.85
CA PRO A 38 -20.05 -15.25 19.16
C PRO A 38 -18.63 -14.76 19.30
N SER A 39 -18.31 -13.49 19.03
CA SER A 39 -16.94 -13.03 19.13
C SER A 39 -16.67 -12.32 20.46
N ALA A 40 -15.46 -12.50 21.00
CA ALA A 40 -15.04 -12.02 22.31
C ALA A 40 -13.64 -11.38 22.22
N PRO A 41 -13.27 -10.55 23.21
CA PRO A 41 -11.91 -10.02 23.30
C PRO A 41 -10.88 -11.15 23.38
N ALA A 42 -9.63 -10.89 22.98
CA ALA A 42 -8.55 -11.85 23.15
C ALA A 42 -8.35 -12.22 24.62
N ALA A 43 -8.51 -13.51 24.96
CA ALA A 43 -8.26 -14.03 26.30
C ALA A 43 -6.82 -14.53 26.46
N THR A 44 -6.22 -14.94 25.35
CA THR A 44 -4.88 -15.52 25.28
C THR A 44 -4.08 -14.95 24.10
N PRO A 45 -2.74 -15.00 24.13
CA PRO A 45 -1.93 -14.56 23.00
C PRO A 45 -2.23 -15.29 21.69
N SER A 46 -2.68 -16.54 21.73
CA SER A 46 -3.05 -17.30 20.53
C SER A 46 -4.26 -16.72 19.80
N ASP A 47 -5.17 -16.04 20.51
CA ASP A 47 -6.35 -15.41 19.92
C ASP A 47 -5.96 -14.22 19.01
N LEU A 48 -4.79 -13.64 19.24
CA LEU A 48 -4.25 -12.53 18.46
C LEU A 48 -3.51 -12.97 17.19
N GLY A 49 -3.35 -14.28 16.95
CA GLY A 49 -2.56 -14.80 15.83
C GLY A 49 -3.04 -14.30 14.46
N ALA A 50 -4.35 -14.26 14.24
CA ALA A 50 -4.92 -13.76 12.98
C ALA A 50 -4.74 -12.23 12.82
N THR A 51 -4.88 -11.47 13.92
CA THR A 51 -4.63 -10.02 13.94
C THR A 51 -3.16 -9.71 13.67
N ALA A 52 -2.24 -10.45 14.30
CA ALA A 52 -0.81 -10.37 14.03
C ALA A 52 -0.50 -10.67 12.55
N LEU A 53 -1.12 -11.69 11.97
CA LEU A 53 -0.93 -12.02 10.56
C LEU A 53 -1.40 -10.89 9.63
N SER A 54 -2.53 -10.23 9.93
CA SER A 54 -2.97 -9.06 9.16
C SER A 54 -2.00 -7.87 9.29
N THR A 55 -1.36 -7.70 10.46
CA THR A 55 -0.29 -6.72 10.67
C THR A 55 0.95 -7.07 9.84
N THR A 56 1.33 -8.35 9.78
CA THR A 56 2.40 -8.80 8.88
C THR A 56 2.05 -8.54 7.41
N GLY A 57 0.79 -8.75 7.02
CA GLY A 57 0.30 -8.38 5.68
C GLY A 57 0.45 -6.88 5.40
N TRP A 58 0.06 -6.03 6.35
CA TRP A 58 0.26 -4.57 6.27
C TRP A 58 1.74 -4.20 6.08
N ILE A 59 2.64 -4.81 6.88
CA ILE A 59 4.09 -4.61 6.76
C ILE A 59 4.58 -5.05 5.38
N GLY A 60 4.15 -6.21 4.89
CA GLY A 60 4.52 -6.71 3.57
C GLY A 60 4.12 -5.75 2.45
N VAL A 61 2.90 -5.21 2.49
CA VAL A 61 2.42 -4.20 1.53
C VAL A 61 3.23 -2.91 1.65
N TYR A 62 3.54 -2.46 2.86
CA TYR A 62 4.37 -1.27 3.07
C TYR A 62 5.77 -1.43 2.45
N TYR A 63 6.44 -2.57 2.68
CA TYR A 63 7.73 -2.85 2.05
C TYR A 63 7.64 -2.98 0.53
N ALA A 64 6.55 -3.54 0.00
CA ALA A 64 6.30 -3.55 -1.45
C ALA A 64 6.18 -2.13 -2.01
N PHE A 65 5.56 -1.20 -1.27
CA PHE A 65 5.48 0.22 -1.66
C PHE A 65 6.82 0.94 -1.58
N LEU A 66 7.64 0.67 -0.56
CA LEU A 66 9.01 1.19 -0.49
C LEU A 66 9.87 0.69 -1.66
N PHE A 67 9.70 -0.58 -2.04
CA PHE A 67 10.34 -1.14 -3.22
C PHE A 67 9.86 -0.44 -4.50
N LEU A 68 8.55 -0.25 -4.67
CA LEU A 68 7.97 0.48 -5.80
C LEU A 68 8.51 1.91 -5.90
N GLN A 69 8.57 2.64 -4.78
CA GLN A 69 9.12 3.98 -4.68
C GLN A 69 10.60 4.01 -5.10
N SER A 70 11.41 3.10 -4.56
CA SER A 70 12.82 2.99 -4.90
C SER A 70 13.05 2.58 -6.36
N TYR A 71 12.29 1.61 -6.85
CA TYR A 71 12.37 1.14 -8.23
C TYR A 71 12.05 2.25 -9.23
N THR A 72 10.99 3.02 -8.97
CA THR A 72 10.55 4.14 -9.81
C THR A 72 11.64 5.22 -9.91
N ALA A 73 12.23 5.60 -8.77
CA ALA A 73 13.32 6.59 -8.74
C ALA A 73 14.55 6.11 -9.53
N ASN A 74 14.97 4.85 -9.33
CA ASN A 74 16.13 4.30 -10.03
C ASN A 74 15.89 4.19 -11.54
N ARG A 75 14.68 3.80 -11.97
CA ARG A 75 14.31 3.74 -13.40
C ARG A 75 14.32 5.11 -14.06
N ALA A 76 13.73 6.11 -13.40
CA ALA A 76 13.74 7.49 -13.89
C ALA A 76 15.17 8.03 -13.99
N TRP A 77 16.01 7.78 -12.98
CA TRP A 77 17.41 8.16 -13.00
C TRP A 77 18.19 7.47 -14.12
N LEU A 78 18.03 6.16 -14.32
CA LEU A 78 18.70 5.43 -15.40
C LEU A 78 18.31 5.96 -16.79
N ALA A 79 17.04 6.27 -17.00
CA ALA A 79 16.57 6.86 -18.25
C ALA A 79 17.19 8.25 -18.49
N ALA A 80 17.18 9.11 -17.46
CA ALA A 80 17.77 10.44 -17.55
C ALA A 80 19.29 10.40 -17.73
N ALA A 81 19.99 9.48 -17.05
CA ALA A 81 21.44 9.34 -17.18
C ALA A 81 21.87 8.89 -18.58
N ARG A 82 21.10 7.99 -19.20
CA ARG A 82 21.31 7.58 -20.60
C ARG A 82 21.12 8.76 -21.55
N GLU A 83 20.08 9.57 -21.33
CA GLU A 83 19.81 10.74 -22.17
C GLU A 83 20.87 11.83 -22.01
N SER A 84 21.31 12.14 -20.79
CA SER A 84 22.41 13.08 -20.55
C SER A 84 23.69 12.63 -21.23
N LYS A 85 24.04 11.33 -21.15
CA LYS A 85 25.20 10.78 -21.86
C LYS A 85 25.10 10.97 -23.37
N ARG A 86 23.92 10.77 -23.97
CA ARG A 86 23.70 11.00 -25.41
C ARG A 86 23.87 12.46 -25.82
N LYS A 87 23.53 13.40 -24.92
CA LYS A 87 23.67 14.85 -25.15
C LYS A 87 25.04 15.41 -24.77
N GLY A 88 25.95 14.60 -24.24
CA GLY A 88 27.22 15.08 -23.70
C GLY A 88 27.07 15.92 -22.41
N GLU A 89 25.93 15.80 -21.73
CA GLU A 89 25.62 16.52 -20.50
C GLU A 89 25.98 15.68 -19.26
N ARG A 90 26.25 16.35 -18.14
CA ARG A 90 26.44 15.67 -16.85
C ARG A 90 25.08 15.17 -16.31
N PRO A 91 24.95 13.87 -15.95
CA PRO A 91 23.70 13.36 -15.41
C PRO A 91 23.39 13.96 -14.04
N LYS A 92 22.10 14.19 -13.78
CA LYS A 92 21.62 14.56 -12.44
C LYS A 92 21.90 13.41 -11.44
N PRO A 93 22.23 13.72 -10.17
CA PRO A 93 22.46 12.70 -9.16
C PRO A 93 21.18 11.95 -8.83
N LEU A 94 21.29 10.69 -8.38
CA LEU A 94 20.15 9.86 -7.96
C LEU A 94 19.32 10.51 -6.84
N SER A 95 19.95 11.30 -5.96
CA SER A 95 19.28 12.06 -4.91
C SER A 95 18.23 13.04 -5.46
N ALA A 96 18.44 13.60 -6.65
CA ALA A 96 17.47 14.49 -7.30
C ALA A 96 16.18 13.76 -7.71
N PHE A 97 16.24 12.42 -7.88
CA PHE A 97 15.10 11.57 -8.20
C PHE A 97 14.46 10.95 -6.96
N LYS A 98 15.26 10.57 -5.95
CA LYS A 98 14.76 9.96 -4.70
C LYS A 98 14.16 10.98 -3.74
N TYR A 99 14.71 12.19 -3.71
CA TYR A 99 14.37 13.21 -2.70
C TYR A 99 14.01 14.55 -3.33
N GLY A 100 14.03 14.64 -4.67
CA GLY A 100 13.70 15.85 -5.41
C GLY A 100 12.57 15.60 -6.41
N SER A 101 12.33 16.58 -7.27
CA SER A 101 11.24 16.56 -8.25
C SER A 101 11.62 15.99 -9.62
N ALA A 102 12.86 15.48 -9.79
CA ALA A 102 13.35 15.07 -11.10
C ALA A 102 12.63 13.82 -11.68
N GLY A 103 11.94 13.05 -10.84
CA GLY A 103 11.21 11.84 -11.24
C GLY A 103 9.80 12.07 -11.81
N GLY A 104 9.30 13.30 -11.79
CA GLY A 104 8.00 13.66 -12.37
C GLY A 104 6.79 12.98 -11.72
N GLU A 105 5.70 12.81 -12.48
CA GLU A 105 4.41 12.30 -11.97
C GLU A 105 4.49 10.84 -11.49
N ALA A 106 5.32 10.00 -12.12
CA ALA A 106 5.48 8.61 -11.70
C ALA A 106 6.13 8.50 -10.32
N GLN A 107 7.17 9.31 -10.05
CA GLN A 107 7.79 9.38 -8.74
C GLN A 107 6.81 9.93 -7.71
N LEU A 108 6.07 10.99 -8.05
CA LEU A 108 5.04 11.56 -7.18
C LEU A 108 3.99 10.51 -6.80
N ALA A 109 3.54 9.68 -7.74
CA ALA A 109 2.59 8.61 -7.47
C ALA A 109 3.13 7.56 -6.51
N ALA A 110 4.40 7.16 -6.68
CA ALA A 110 5.04 6.21 -5.79
C ALA A 110 5.27 6.79 -4.38
N ASP A 111 5.67 8.07 -4.28
CA ASP A 111 5.83 8.77 -3.01
C ASP A 111 4.49 8.91 -2.27
N ARG A 112 3.41 9.27 -2.98
CA ARG A 112 2.07 9.37 -2.38
C ARG A 112 1.50 8.02 -1.96
N THR A 113 1.87 6.93 -2.64
CA THR A 113 1.50 5.57 -2.22
C THR A 113 2.09 5.23 -0.85
N VAL A 114 3.38 5.50 -0.64
CA VAL A 114 4.04 5.31 0.66
C VAL A 114 3.49 6.27 1.71
N GLY A 115 3.37 7.56 1.35
CA GLY A 115 2.87 8.58 2.27
C GLY A 115 1.47 8.28 2.78
N ASN A 116 0.54 7.90 1.90
CA ASN A 116 -0.83 7.58 2.30
C ASN A 116 -0.92 6.32 3.17
N MET A 117 -0.09 5.31 2.90
CA MET A 117 0.00 4.10 3.72
C MET A 117 0.42 4.44 5.16
N LEU A 118 1.37 5.37 5.34
CA LEU A 118 1.81 5.83 6.66
C LEU A 118 0.77 6.72 7.35
N GLU A 119 0.18 7.68 6.63
CA GLU A 119 -0.85 8.60 7.13
C GLU A 119 -2.05 7.84 7.73
N GLN A 120 -2.52 6.78 7.07
CA GLN A 120 -3.61 5.94 7.58
C GLN A 120 -3.13 4.76 8.43
N GLY A 121 -1.85 4.39 8.33
CA GLY A 121 -1.27 3.23 9.02
C GLY A 121 -1.28 3.39 10.53
N LEU A 122 -0.92 4.56 11.04
CA LEU A 122 -0.92 4.82 12.48
C LEU A 122 -2.31 4.63 13.12
N PRO A 123 -3.38 5.35 12.68
CA PRO A 123 -4.71 5.15 13.26
C PRO A 123 -5.25 3.74 13.03
N PHE A 124 -4.94 3.11 11.88
CA PHE A 124 -5.33 1.73 11.61
C PHE A 124 -4.71 0.74 12.60
N LEU A 125 -3.39 0.74 12.77
CA LEU A 125 -2.71 -0.22 13.65
C LEU A 125 -3.14 -0.04 15.10
N SER A 126 -3.28 1.20 15.57
CA SER A 126 -3.79 1.48 16.92
C SER A 126 -5.22 0.95 17.11
N ALA A 127 -6.13 1.22 16.17
CA ALA A 127 -7.51 0.75 16.24
C ALA A 127 -7.61 -0.78 16.13
N LEU A 128 -6.82 -1.40 15.25
CA LEU A 128 -6.79 -2.85 15.04
C LEU A 128 -6.44 -3.59 16.32
N TRP A 129 -5.34 -3.21 16.96
CA TRP A 129 -4.88 -3.86 18.18
C TRP A 129 -5.77 -3.54 19.38
N ALA A 130 -6.28 -2.31 19.50
CA ALA A 130 -7.25 -1.96 20.53
C ALA A 130 -8.55 -2.78 20.39
N HIS A 131 -9.10 -2.89 19.19
CA HIS A 131 -10.31 -3.69 18.94
C HIS A 131 -10.05 -5.16 19.29
N ALA A 132 -8.90 -5.71 18.89
CA ALA A 132 -8.59 -7.11 19.17
C ALA A 132 -8.49 -7.42 20.68
N CYS A 133 -7.88 -6.52 21.44
CA CYS A 133 -7.67 -6.70 22.87
C CYS A 133 -8.92 -6.39 23.71
N LEU A 134 -9.77 -5.44 23.28
CA LEU A 134 -10.83 -4.89 24.12
C LEU A 134 -12.24 -5.33 23.69
N LEU A 135 -12.44 -5.66 22.42
CA LEU A 135 -13.77 -5.90 21.86
C LEU A 135 -13.84 -7.29 21.23
N ASP A 136 -13.03 -7.55 20.21
CA ASP A 136 -13.16 -8.72 19.37
C ASP A 136 -11.89 -8.99 18.53
N ALA A 137 -11.14 -10.02 18.91
CA ALA A 137 -9.92 -10.42 18.19
C ALA A 137 -10.18 -10.90 16.74
N ARG A 138 -11.32 -11.54 16.50
CA ARG A 138 -11.63 -12.17 15.22
C ARG A 138 -12.14 -11.15 14.20
N ARG A 139 -13.03 -10.25 14.62
CA ARG A 139 -13.47 -9.12 13.80
C ARG A 139 -12.32 -8.16 13.53
N ALA A 140 -11.44 -7.92 14.50
CA ALA A 140 -10.21 -7.15 14.27
C ALA A 140 -9.39 -7.76 13.12
N ALA A 141 -9.10 -9.06 13.16
CA ALA A 141 -8.35 -9.73 12.10
C ALA A 141 -9.02 -9.62 10.71
N THR A 142 -10.34 -9.81 10.68
CA THR A 142 -11.14 -9.68 9.45
C THR A 142 -11.02 -8.27 8.86
N LEU A 143 -11.30 -7.25 9.68
CA LEU A 143 -11.17 -5.86 9.29
C LEU A 143 -9.73 -5.50 8.91
N GLY A 144 -8.74 -6.08 9.58
CA GLY A 144 -7.33 -5.95 9.25
C GLY A 144 -7.02 -6.34 7.80
N TRP A 145 -7.52 -7.49 7.36
CA TRP A 145 -7.34 -7.93 5.97
C TRP A 145 -8.12 -7.10 4.95
N VAL A 146 -9.34 -6.68 5.29
CA VAL A 146 -10.10 -5.74 4.45
C VAL A 146 -9.31 -4.45 4.27
N TYR A 147 -8.78 -3.86 5.34
CA TYR A 147 -7.94 -2.67 5.26
C TYR A 147 -6.74 -2.89 4.34
N VAL A 148 -5.99 -3.98 4.53
CA VAL A 148 -4.84 -4.33 3.67
C VAL A 148 -5.25 -4.38 2.21
N ALA A 149 -6.40 -5.00 1.87
CA ALA A 149 -6.90 -5.06 0.49
C ALA A 149 -7.13 -3.67 -0.11
N THR A 150 -7.72 -2.75 0.66
CA THR A 150 -7.91 -1.36 0.20
C THR A 150 -6.59 -0.68 -0.10
N ARG A 151 -5.52 -0.98 0.66
CA ARG A 151 -4.19 -0.39 0.47
C ARG A 151 -3.55 -0.87 -0.81
N VAL A 152 -3.62 -2.16 -1.10
CA VAL A 152 -3.01 -2.72 -2.31
C VAL A 152 -3.61 -2.12 -3.58
N LEU A 153 -4.88 -1.69 -3.54
CA LEU A 153 -5.53 -0.98 -4.64
C LEU A 153 -4.97 0.43 -4.89
N TYR A 154 -4.41 1.10 -3.87
CA TYR A 154 -4.00 2.51 -3.92
C TYR A 154 -3.10 2.88 -5.12
N PRO A 155 -1.96 2.20 -5.38
CA PRO A 155 -1.08 2.57 -6.48
C PRO A 155 -1.75 2.44 -7.86
N ALA A 156 -2.74 1.58 -8.01
CA ALA A 156 -3.47 1.41 -9.27
C ALA A 156 -4.50 2.52 -9.52
N VAL A 157 -5.09 3.08 -8.47
CA VAL A 157 -6.12 4.12 -8.57
C VAL A 157 -5.58 5.53 -8.38
N PHE A 158 -4.35 5.67 -7.87
CA PHE A 158 -3.74 6.99 -7.70
C PHE A 158 -3.51 7.66 -9.05
N ASN A 159 -4.14 8.81 -9.24
CA ASN A 159 -3.94 9.68 -10.38
C ASN A 159 -4.02 11.12 -9.89
N PRO A 160 -2.96 11.93 -10.03
CA PRO A 160 -2.96 13.30 -9.51
C PRO A 160 -4.00 14.22 -10.18
N ARG A 161 -4.58 13.79 -11.31
CA ARG A 161 -5.57 14.54 -12.09
C ARG A 161 -6.99 14.01 -11.92
N ARG A 162 -7.22 12.96 -11.10
CA ARG A 162 -8.54 12.35 -10.88
C ARG A 162 -8.77 12.05 -9.41
N LEU A 163 -10.04 12.00 -9.01
CA LEU A 163 -10.45 11.67 -7.63
C LEU A 163 -10.56 10.16 -7.36
N ASN A 164 -9.98 9.32 -8.22
CA ASN A 164 -9.99 7.86 -8.11
C ASN A 164 -9.34 7.34 -6.81
N ILE A 165 -8.52 8.18 -6.16
CA ILE A 165 -7.93 7.88 -4.84
C ILE A 165 -8.97 7.47 -3.79
N PHE A 166 -10.20 7.99 -3.88
CA PHE A 166 -11.28 7.69 -2.95
C PHE A 166 -11.75 6.23 -2.99
N LEU A 167 -11.50 5.52 -4.10
CA LEU A 167 -11.79 4.09 -4.23
C LEU A 167 -10.95 3.24 -3.27
N SER A 168 -9.78 3.72 -2.86
CA SER A 168 -8.92 3.07 -1.88
C SER A 168 -9.05 3.71 -0.49
N THR A 169 -9.10 5.03 -0.43
CA THR A 169 -9.03 5.75 0.86
C THR A 169 -10.34 5.71 1.66
N LEU A 170 -11.51 5.88 1.04
CA LEU A 170 -12.78 5.87 1.76
C LEU A 170 -13.10 4.51 2.39
N PRO A 171 -12.90 3.37 1.70
CA PRO A 171 -13.04 2.07 2.34
C PRO A 171 -12.07 1.88 3.52
N GLY A 172 -10.83 2.39 3.41
CA GLY A 172 -9.87 2.35 4.51
C GLY A 172 -10.34 3.13 5.74
N TYR A 173 -10.89 4.33 5.55
CA TYR A 173 -11.50 5.09 6.65
C TYR A 173 -12.70 4.35 7.25
N GLY A 174 -13.55 3.74 6.42
CA GLY A 174 -14.67 2.93 6.88
C GLY A 174 -14.22 1.79 7.79
N VAL A 175 -13.12 1.10 7.44
CA VAL A 175 -12.54 0.05 8.29
C VAL A 175 -12.03 0.59 9.61
N ILE A 176 -11.31 1.73 9.61
CA ILE A 176 -10.81 2.34 10.85
C ILE A 176 -11.98 2.72 11.76
N CYS A 177 -13.04 3.34 11.22
CA CYS A 177 -14.25 3.63 11.98
C CYS A 177 -14.91 2.36 12.53
N ALA A 178 -14.97 1.29 11.74
CA ALA A 178 -15.54 0.00 12.17
C ALA A 178 -14.70 -0.73 13.23
N LEU A 179 -13.42 -0.41 13.37
CA LEU A 179 -12.54 -0.90 14.45
C LEU A 179 -12.71 -0.07 15.73
N LEU A 180 -13.14 1.18 15.63
CA LEU A 180 -13.39 2.05 16.78
C LEU A 180 -14.79 1.88 17.40
N LEU A 181 -15.67 1.12 16.74
CA LEU A 181 -17.06 0.83 17.13
C LEU A 181 -17.27 -0.65 17.43
#